data_AF-A0A7L6CM51-F1
#
_entry.id   AF-A0A7L6CM51-F1
#
_cell.length_a   1.000
_cell.length_b   1.000
_cell.length_c   1.000
_cell.angle_alpha   90.00
_cell.angle_beta   90.00
_cell.angle_gamma   90.00
#
_symmetry.space_group_name_H-M   'P 1'
#
loop_
_entity.id
_entity.type
_entity.pdbx_description
1 polymer ?
#
loop_
_entity_poly.entity_id
_entity_poly.type
_entity_poly.pdbx_seq_one_letter_code
_entity_poly.pdbx_strand_id
1 'polypeptide(L)'
;MLPLDKKIHLKGSVPVTIVEDNSLQGPIFHPGIPQNSSWRAGNNAASQYQGIQSVWKNMVGYFNKSQNEHGYDKKLQVKSGICELKTLLDILPQMHKIIVSHPIYNKSGLRPYISITQSELDETGLFYKKVNVEKNKAINKIQKIRNNIGSHFSDAQIVKIIPRGKIDKRSSREKVSWDEVILLWELLELNSFMDLITSIHAYLNFINTLPIYEWYRYEENGTIRTHVPRIGTVDESGKEKICIMSESMRIALSLGSSKFPESN
;
A
#
# COMPACT_ATOMS: atom_id res chain seq x y z
N MET A 1 9.41 -36.55 26.97
CA MET A 1 9.12 -35.36 27.80
C MET A 1 10.35 -34.48 27.77
N LEU A 2 10.28 -33.35 27.04
CA LEU A 2 11.33 -32.32 27.07
C LEU A 2 11.03 -31.37 28.24
N PRO A 3 12.02 -30.92 29.02
CA PRO A 3 11.76 -29.98 30.10
C PRO A 3 11.40 -28.60 29.51
N LEU A 4 10.18 -28.16 29.79
CA LEU A 4 9.78 -26.77 29.73
C LEU A 4 10.53 -25.97 30.82
N ASP A 5 10.68 -24.68 30.55
CA ASP A 5 11.04 -23.61 31.49
C ASP A 5 12.51 -23.49 31.91
N LYS A 6 13.32 -22.98 30.98
CA LYS A 6 14.23 -21.88 31.33
C LYS A 6 13.69 -20.59 30.71
N LYS A 7 12.89 -19.85 31.48
CA LYS A 7 12.66 -18.42 31.22
C LYS A 7 14.02 -17.72 31.29
N ILE A 8 14.59 -17.40 30.13
CA ILE A 8 15.77 -16.56 30.04
C ILE A 8 15.33 -15.15 30.43
N HIS A 9 15.57 -14.77 31.68
CA HIS A 9 15.49 -13.38 32.10
C HIS A 9 16.68 -12.62 31.51
N LEU A 10 16.52 -12.10 30.30
CA LEU A 10 17.42 -11.09 29.74
C LEU A 10 17.26 -9.80 30.55
N LYS A 11 18.10 -9.62 31.58
CA LYS A 11 18.32 -8.31 32.19
C LYS A 11 19.28 -7.53 31.29
N GLY A 12 18.72 -6.67 30.44
CA GLY A 12 19.47 -5.79 29.53
C GLY A 12 18.82 -5.71 28.14
N SER A 13 19.12 -4.64 27.40
CA SER A 13 18.74 -4.54 25.99
C SER A 13 19.34 -5.72 25.21
N VAL A 14 18.53 -6.40 24.39
CA VAL A 14 18.99 -7.48 23.51
C VAL A 14 20.20 -6.98 22.71
N PRO A 15 21.32 -7.72 22.63
CA PRO A 15 22.46 -7.30 21.83
C PRO A 15 22.07 -7.26 20.35
N VAL A 16 21.84 -6.05 19.83
CA VAL A 16 21.49 -5.84 18.43
C VAL A 16 22.78 -5.69 17.63
N THR A 17 23.10 -6.73 16.86
CA THR A 17 24.11 -6.64 15.80
C THR A 17 23.43 -6.20 14.53
N ILE A 18 23.79 -5.01 14.03
CA ILE A 18 23.22 -4.44 12.82
C ILE A 18 24.10 -4.89 11.67
N VAL A 19 23.51 -5.59 10.70
CA VAL A 19 24.22 -6.07 9.50
C VAL A 19 23.86 -5.14 8.35
N GLU A 20 24.79 -4.27 7.95
CA GLU A 20 24.68 -3.49 6.71
C GLU A 20 24.84 -4.43 5.51
N ASP A 21 23.73 -4.77 4.86
CA ASP A 21 23.75 -5.61 3.66
C ASP A 21 23.70 -4.75 2.40
N ASN A 22 24.87 -4.47 1.82
CA ASN A 22 24.99 -3.77 0.54
C ASN A 22 24.50 -4.60 -0.66
N SER A 23 24.22 -5.91 -0.49
CA SER A 23 23.82 -6.80 -1.58
C SER A 23 22.36 -6.63 -2.03
N LEU A 24 21.58 -5.79 -1.33
CA LEU A 24 20.16 -5.52 -1.62
C LEU A 24 19.88 -4.07 -2.05
N GLN A 25 20.88 -3.33 -2.54
CA GLN A 25 20.62 -2.09 -3.29
C GLN A 25 19.95 -2.42 -4.63
N GLY A 26 18.64 -2.64 -4.58
CA GLY A 26 17.77 -2.97 -5.70
C GLY A 26 16.31 -2.79 -5.28
N PRO A 27 15.34 -2.91 -6.22
CA PRO A 27 13.92 -2.74 -5.92
C PRO A 27 13.53 -3.72 -4.81
N ILE A 28 13.19 -3.19 -3.63
CA ILE A 28 13.11 -4.02 -2.43
C ILE A 28 11.92 -4.99 -2.56
N PHE A 29 12.26 -6.26 -2.31
CA PHE A 29 11.49 -7.47 -2.52
C PHE A 29 10.42 -7.71 -1.45
N HIS A 30 9.51 -8.62 -1.80
CA HIS A 30 8.26 -9.02 -1.14
C HIS A 30 8.37 -9.46 0.33
N PRO A 31 7.35 -9.16 1.17
CA PRO A 31 7.07 -9.95 2.36
C PRO A 31 6.53 -11.32 1.91
N GLY A 32 7.38 -12.35 2.03
CA GLY A 32 7.01 -13.75 1.88
C GLY A 32 6.20 -14.27 3.07
N ILE A 33 5.48 -15.37 2.82
CA ILE A 33 4.66 -16.15 3.76
C ILE A 33 5.52 -16.59 4.97
N PRO A 34 4.98 -16.60 6.22
CA PRO A 34 5.77 -16.82 7.42
C PRO A 34 6.23 -18.27 7.55
N GLN A 35 7.51 -18.50 7.28
CA GLN A 35 8.31 -19.57 7.87
C GLN A 35 9.63 -18.93 8.29
N ASN A 36 9.73 -18.58 9.59
CA ASN A 36 10.83 -17.91 10.31
C ASN A 36 11.45 -16.63 9.68
N SER A 37 11.53 -15.57 10.49
CA SER A 37 12.14 -14.25 10.18
C SER A 37 11.47 -13.43 9.06
N SER A 38 10.15 -13.19 9.15
CA SER A 38 9.49 -12.24 8.24
C SER A 38 9.97 -10.80 8.46
N TRP A 39 10.23 -10.09 7.37
CA TRP A 39 10.49 -8.65 7.39
C TRP A 39 9.28 -7.88 7.94
N ARG A 40 9.58 -6.85 8.73
CA ARG A 40 8.64 -5.96 9.42
C ARG A 40 8.96 -4.53 9.04
N ALA A 41 7.92 -3.71 8.93
CA ALA A 41 8.05 -2.29 8.67
C ALA A 41 8.71 -1.56 9.84
N GLY A 42 9.85 -0.91 9.60
CA GLY A 42 10.58 -0.07 10.56
C GLY A 42 10.07 1.38 10.62
N ASN A 43 9.32 1.83 9.60
CA ASN A 43 8.74 3.17 9.57
C ASN A 43 7.33 3.20 8.93
N ASN A 44 6.70 4.38 8.95
CA ASN A 44 5.34 4.57 8.44
C ASN A 44 5.24 4.30 6.93
N ALA A 45 6.24 4.71 6.14
CA ALA A 45 6.26 4.47 4.70
C ALA A 45 6.25 2.97 4.39
N ALA A 46 7.10 2.19 5.07
CA ALA A 46 7.16 0.74 4.93
C ALA A 46 5.85 0.08 5.37
N SER A 47 5.26 0.52 6.48
CA SER A 47 4.00 -0.01 7.00
C SER A 47 2.85 0.18 6.01
N GLN A 48 2.71 1.39 5.46
CA GLN A 48 1.69 1.69 4.46
C GLN A 48 1.91 0.91 3.16
N TYR A 49 3.17 0.82 2.71
CA TYR A 49 3.50 0.06 1.51
C TYR A 49 3.22 -1.44 1.68
N GLN A 50 3.48 -2.01 2.86
CA GLN A 50 3.13 -3.39 3.19
C GLN A 50 1.61 -3.63 3.11
N GLY A 51 0.80 -2.71 3.64
CA GLY A 51 -0.66 -2.75 3.52
C GLY A 51 -1.12 -2.71 2.06
N ILE A 52 -0.58 -1.78 1.28
CA ILE A 52 -0.83 -1.64 -0.16
C ILE A 52 -0.50 -2.93 -0.92
N GLN A 53 0.67 -3.52 -0.66
CA GLN A 53 1.09 -4.76 -1.31
C GLN A 53 0.17 -5.94 -0.98
N SER A 54 -0.31 -6.03 0.27
CA SER A 54 -1.26 -7.07 0.68
C SER A 54 -2.56 -6.96 -0.11
N VAL A 55 -3.15 -5.76 -0.16
CA VAL A 55 -4.38 -5.50 -0.93
C VAL A 55 -4.17 -5.74 -2.43
N TRP A 56 -3.04 -5.30 -2.99
CA TRP A 56 -2.67 -5.55 -4.39
C TRP A 56 -2.60 -7.05 -4.71
N LYS A 57 -1.91 -7.84 -3.86
CA LYS A 57 -1.80 -9.29 -4.02
C LYS A 57 -3.17 -9.97 -3.97
N ASN A 58 -4.04 -9.57 -3.05
CA ASN A 58 -5.40 -10.10 -2.95
C ASN A 58 -6.21 -9.78 -4.21
N MET A 59 -6.19 -8.52 -4.65
CA MET A 59 -6.86 -8.06 -5.87
C MET A 59 -6.44 -8.87 -7.10
N VAL A 60 -5.13 -8.97 -7.34
CA VAL A 60 -4.56 -9.75 -8.45
C VAL A 60 -4.91 -11.24 -8.30
N GLY A 61 -4.86 -11.77 -7.07
CA GLY A 61 -5.24 -13.15 -6.77
C GLY A 61 -6.67 -13.47 -7.16
N TYR A 62 -7.63 -12.59 -6.83
CA TYR A 62 -9.02 -12.74 -7.23
C TYR A 62 -9.20 -12.67 -8.76
N PHE A 63 -8.58 -11.70 -9.42
CA PHE A 63 -8.67 -11.59 -10.88
C PHE A 63 -8.04 -12.79 -11.60
N ASN A 64 -6.90 -13.29 -11.13
CA ASN A 64 -6.26 -14.48 -11.70
C ASN A 64 -7.12 -15.73 -11.49
N LYS A 65 -7.71 -15.91 -10.30
CA LYS A 65 -8.67 -17.00 -10.05
C LYS A 65 -9.85 -16.92 -11.02
N SER A 66 -10.38 -15.73 -11.27
CA SER A 66 -11.52 -15.55 -12.19
C SER A 66 -11.29 -16.04 -13.62
N GLN A 67 -10.02 -16.17 -14.07
CA GLN A 67 -9.70 -16.68 -15.40
C GLN A 67 -9.94 -18.19 -15.52
N ASN A 68 -9.87 -18.93 -14.40
CA ASN A 68 -10.02 -20.38 -14.36
C ASN A 68 -11.43 -20.82 -13.90
N GLU A 69 -12.29 -19.88 -13.54
CA GLU A 69 -13.64 -20.13 -13.03
C GLU A 69 -14.69 -19.87 -14.13
N HIS A 70 -15.91 -20.38 -13.91
CA HIS A 70 -17.04 -20.19 -14.81
C HIS A 70 -18.31 -19.72 -14.09
N GLY A 71 -19.27 -19.19 -14.86
CA GLY A 71 -20.60 -18.82 -14.37
C GLY A 71 -20.58 -17.87 -13.15
N TYR A 72 -21.25 -18.29 -12.08
CA TYR A 72 -21.37 -17.51 -10.85
C TYR A 72 -20.02 -17.30 -10.15
N ASP A 73 -19.18 -18.34 -10.07
CA ASP A 73 -17.90 -18.26 -9.34
C ASP A 73 -16.94 -17.29 -10.02
N LYS A 74 -16.89 -17.29 -11.35
CA LYS A 74 -16.14 -16.26 -12.11
C LYS A 74 -16.60 -14.85 -11.75
N LYS A 75 -17.92 -14.60 -11.77
CA LYS A 75 -18.48 -13.30 -11.39
C LYS A 75 -18.11 -12.94 -9.96
N LEU A 76 -18.20 -13.88 -9.02
CA LEU A 76 -17.85 -13.66 -7.62
C LEU A 76 -16.38 -13.23 -7.45
N GLN A 77 -15.45 -13.93 -8.11
CA GLN A 77 -14.03 -13.56 -8.08
C GLN A 77 -13.78 -12.16 -8.64
N VAL A 78 -14.42 -11.80 -9.77
CA VAL A 78 -14.31 -10.45 -10.33
C VAL A 78 -14.82 -9.39 -9.35
N LYS A 79 -15.97 -9.62 -8.70
CA LYS A 79 -16.53 -8.70 -7.70
C LYS A 79 -15.59 -8.53 -6.51
N SER A 80 -15.05 -9.62 -5.97
CA SER A 80 -14.06 -9.58 -4.89
C SER A 80 -12.82 -8.78 -5.28
N GLY A 81 -12.30 -8.98 -6.50
CA GLY A 81 -11.18 -8.19 -7.01
C GLY A 81 -11.51 -6.69 -7.14
N ILE A 82 -12.72 -6.34 -7.58
CA ILE A 82 -13.17 -4.94 -7.65
C ILE A 82 -13.28 -4.32 -6.24
N CYS A 83 -13.74 -5.07 -5.25
CA CYS A 83 -13.75 -4.62 -3.85
C CYS A 83 -12.34 -4.31 -3.34
N GLU A 84 -11.37 -5.18 -3.62
CA GLU A 84 -9.97 -4.92 -3.26
C GLU A 84 -9.37 -3.73 -4.04
N LEU A 85 -9.71 -3.57 -5.33
CA LEU A 85 -9.33 -2.39 -6.11
C LEU A 85 -9.85 -1.10 -5.46
N LYS A 86 -11.08 -1.11 -4.95
CA LYS A 86 -11.65 0.03 -4.21
C LYS A 86 -10.90 0.29 -2.91
N THR A 87 -10.61 -0.75 -2.13
CA THR A 87 -9.76 -0.64 -0.92
C THR A 87 -8.40 -0.03 -1.25
N LEU A 88 -7.79 -0.46 -2.36
CA LEU A 88 -6.50 0.06 -2.83
C LEU A 88 -6.58 1.55 -3.16
N LEU A 89 -7.63 1.99 -3.87
CA LEU A 89 -7.87 3.39 -4.17
C LEU A 89 -8.07 4.26 -2.92
N ASP A 90 -8.60 3.68 -1.84
CA ASP A 90 -8.80 4.39 -0.56
C ASP A 90 -7.48 4.61 0.20
N ILE A 91 -6.51 3.69 0.07
CA ILE A 91 -5.23 3.74 0.81
C ILE A 91 -4.08 4.39 0.02
N LEU A 92 -4.09 4.33 -1.32
CA LEU A 92 -3.07 4.96 -2.17
C LEU A 92 -2.84 6.47 -1.87
N PRO A 93 -3.88 7.29 -1.61
CA PRO A 93 -3.68 8.70 -1.25
C PRO A 93 -2.86 8.90 0.02
N GLN A 94 -2.95 7.99 0.99
CA GLN A 94 -2.17 8.07 2.23
C GLN A 94 -0.69 7.87 1.94
N MET A 95 -0.35 6.89 1.10
CA MET A 95 1.02 6.67 0.66
C MET A 95 1.56 7.85 -0.14
N HIS A 96 0.76 8.40 -1.06
CA HIS A 96 1.17 9.60 -1.80
C HIS A 96 1.44 10.78 -0.88
N LYS A 97 0.57 11.01 0.12
CA LYS A 97 0.77 12.05 1.14
C LYS A 97 2.08 11.86 1.91
N ILE A 98 2.40 10.61 2.27
CA ILE A 98 3.67 10.29 2.93
C ILE A 98 4.85 10.69 2.05
N ILE A 99 4.86 10.31 0.77
CA ILE A 99 5.94 10.66 -0.16
C ILE A 99 6.09 12.18 -0.27
N VAL A 100 5.00 12.91 -0.51
CA VAL A 100 5.01 14.38 -0.64
C VAL A 100 5.49 15.08 0.63
N SER A 101 5.32 14.45 1.81
CA SER A 101 5.79 15.00 3.08
C SER A 101 7.26 14.70 3.41
N HIS A 102 7.94 13.87 2.63
CA HIS A 102 9.36 13.59 2.86
C HIS A 102 10.22 14.82 2.56
N PRO A 103 11.31 15.03 3.33
CA PRO A 103 12.21 16.14 3.07
C PRO A 103 12.92 15.94 1.73
N ILE A 104 13.21 17.05 1.05
CA ILE A 104 13.85 17.04 -0.26
C ILE A 104 15.36 17.26 -0.10
N TYR A 105 16.16 16.45 -0.77
CA TYR A 105 17.62 16.59 -0.83
C TYR A 105 18.11 16.37 -2.26
N ASN A 106 18.62 17.43 -2.89
CA ASN A 106 19.00 17.44 -4.31
C ASN A 106 20.52 17.46 -4.55
N LYS A 107 21.34 17.46 -3.49
CA LYS A 107 22.80 17.49 -3.65
C LYS A 107 23.30 16.11 -4.06
N SER A 108 24.35 16.09 -4.86
CA SER A 108 25.08 14.86 -5.18
C SER A 108 25.81 14.33 -3.95
N GLY A 109 25.83 13.02 -3.78
CA GLY A 109 26.52 12.34 -2.69
C GLY A 109 25.57 11.72 -1.67
N LEU A 110 26.12 11.39 -0.51
CA LEU A 110 25.41 10.70 0.56
C LEU A 110 24.31 11.60 1.17
N ARG A 111 23.08 11.08 1.29
CA ARG A 111 21.96 11.82 1.88
C ARG A 111 22.11 11.84 3.41
N PRO A 112 22.07 12.99 4.09
CA PRO A 112 22.25 13.05 5.55
C PRO A 112 21.07 12.45 6.34
N TYR A 113 19.92 12.31 5.72
CA TYR A 113 18.70 11.76 6.31
C TYR A 113 17.81 11.15 5.21
N ILE A 114 16.84 10.34 5.62
CA ILE A 114 15.84 9.76 4.71
C ILE A 114 15.10 10.89 4.01
N SER A 115 15.27 10.97 2.70
CA SER A 115 14.81 12.08 1.86
C SER A 115 14.59 11.59 0.45
N ILE A 116 13.87 12.38 -0.33
CA ILE A 116 13.70 12.18 -1.78
C ILE A 116 14.34 13.33 -2.55
N THR A 117 14.63 13.13 -3.83
CA THR A 117 14.99 14.24 -4.73
C THR A 117 13.74 14.92 -5.28
N GLN A 118 13.92 16.12 -5.84
CA GLN A 118 12.84 16.81 -6.57
C GLN A 118 12.39 16.00 -7.79
N SER A 119 13.31 15.36 -8.52
CA SER A 119 12.96 14.50 -9.65
C SER A 119 12.11 13.31 -9.21
N GLU A 120 12.48 12.66 -8.11
CA GLU A 120 11.70 11.56 -7.52
C GLU A 120 10.28 12.01 -7.12
N LEU A 121 10.16 13.21 -6.55
CA LEU A 121 8.87 13.80 -6.18
C LEU A 121 8.01 14.13 -7.41
N ASP A 122 8.60 14.76 -8.42
CA ASP A 122 7.91 15.15 -9.66
C ASP A 122 7.42 13.91 -10.43
N GLU A 123 8.27 12.89 -10.56
CA GLU A 123 7.90 11.60 -11.17
C GLU A 123 6.81 10.88 -10.37
N THR A 124 6.89 10.87 -9.04
CA THR A 124 5.80 10.36 -8.18
C THR A 124 4.48 11.04 -8.53
N GLY A 125 4.51 12.38 -8.65
CA GLY A 125 3.35 13.19 -9.00
C GLY A 125 2.76 12.83 -10.37
N LEU A 126 3.62 12.59 -11.37
CA LEU A 126 3.19 12.18 -12.72
C LEU A 126 2.47 10.82 -12.71
N PHE A 127 3.05 9.81 -12.06
CA PHE A 127 2.40 8.50 -11.95
C PHE A 127 1.08 8.58 -11.18
N TYR A 128 1.06 9.28 -10.05
CA TYR A 128 -0.16 9.42 -9.24
C TYR A 128 -1.26 10.21 -9.95
N LYS A 129 -0.89 11.24 -10.73
CA LYS A 129 -1.84 11.96 -11.59
C LYS A 129 -2.50 11.02 -12.60
N LYS A 130 -1.73 10.12 -13.22
CA LYS A 130 -2.27 9.12 -14.15
C LYS A 130 -3.28 8.19 -13.47
N VAL A 131 -2.97 7.72 -12.26
CA VAL A 131 -3.92 6.94 -11.44
C VAL A 131 -5.22 7.70 -11.23
N ASN A 132 -5.16 8.99 -10.85
CA ASN A 132 -6.37 9.79 -10.64
C ASN A 132 -7.19 10.00 -11.92
N VAL A 133 -6.55 10.18 -13.07
CA VAL A 133 -7.24 10.29 -14.36
C VAL A 133 -8.00 9.01 -14.67
N GLU A 134 -7.35 7.85 -14.58
CA GLU A 134 -8.00 6.56 -14.86
C GLU A 134 -9.07 6.21 -13.82
N LYS A 135 -8.86 6.58 -12.56
CA LYS A 135 -9.87 6.44 -11.48
C LYS A 135 -11.14 7.20 -11.84
N ASN A 136 -11.02 8.45 -12.26
CA ASN A 136 -12.16 9.28 -12.60
C ASN A 136 -12.88 8.75 -13.85
N LYS A 137 -12.16 8.22 -14.84
CA LYS A 137 -12.77 7.53 -15.99
C LYS A 137 -13.57 6.30 -15.56
N ALA A 138 -13.02 5.47 -14.67
CA ALA A 138 -13.71 4.30 -14.14
C ALA A 138 -14.99 4.69 -13.36
N ILE A 139 -14.91 5.70 -12.49
CA ILE A 139 -16.07 6.25 -11.75
C ILE A 139 -17.13 6.75 -12.73
N ASN A 140 -16.75 7.51 -13.75
CA ASN A 140 -17.69 7.99 -14.76
C ASN A 140 -18.34 6.85 -15.55
N LYS A 141 -17.62 5.77 -15.83
CA LYS A 141 -18.17 4.57 -16.48
C LYS A 141 -19.19 3.88 -15.58
N ILE A 142 -18.87 3.68 -14.29
CA ILE A 142 -19.81 3.13 -13.30
C ILE A 142 -21.06 4.00 -13.19
N GLN A 143 -20.89 5.34 -13.14
CA GLN A 143 -22.01 6.26 -13.07
C GLN A 143 -22.91 6.18 -14.31
N LYS A 144 -22.33 6.03 -15.51
CA LYS A 144 -23.10 5.81 -16.74
C LYS A 144 -23.90 4.51 -16.68
N ILE A 145 -23.28 3.41 -16.25
CA ILE A 145 -23.97 2.12 -16.09
C ILE A 145 -25.13 2.28 -15.10
N ARG A 146 -24.88 2.91 -13.94
CA ARG A 146 -25.92 3.17 -12.94
C ARG A 146 -27.05 4.02 -13.49
N ASN A 147 -26.76 5.11 -14.20
CA ASN A 147 -27.79 5.97 -14.78
C ASN A 147 -28.65 5.22 -15.81
N ASN A 148 -28.04 4.35 -16.62
CA ASN A 148 -28.77 3.52 -17.57
C ASN A 148 -29.70 2.55 -16.83
N ILE A 149 -29.21 1.87 -15.79
CA ILE A 149 -30.04 0.99 -14.95
C ILE A 149 -31.18 1.78 -14.30
N GLY A 150 -30.86 2.90 -13.64
CA GLY A 150 -31.82 3.75 -12.94
C GLY A 150 -32.92 4.29 -13.86
N SER A 151 -32.59 4.61 -15.12
CA SER A 151 -33.59 5.03 -16.12
C SER A 151 -34.64 3.95 -16.40
N HIS A 152 -34.29 2.67 -16.29
CA HIS A 152 -35.23 1.56 -16.43
C HIS A 152 -36.08 1.32 -15.17
N PHE A 153 -35.61 1.75 -13.98
CA PHE A 153 -36.37 1.67 -12.73
C PHE A 153 -37.30 2.89 -12.52
N SER A 154 -36.93 4.07 -13.00
CA SER A 154 -37.76 5.27 -12.94
C SER A 154 -39.01 5.18 -13.83
N ASP A 155 -38.91 4.50 -14.97
CA ASP A 155 -40.00 4.43 -15.95
C ASP A 155 -41.04 3.33 -15.65
N ALA A 156 -40.65 2.25 -14.97
CA ALA A 156 -41.50 1.06 -14.83
C ALA A 156 -42.28 0.95 -13.50
N GLN A 157 -41.91 1.67 -12.44
CA GLN A 157 -42.51 1.49 -11.10
C GLN A 157 -43.18 2.73 -10.49
N ILE A 158 -42.93 3.94 -10.99
CA ILE A 158 -43.48 5.17 -10.37
C ILE A 158 -44.92 5.46 -10.86
N VAL A 159 -45.34 4.93 -12.01
CA VAL A 159 -46.62 5.34 -12.63
C VAL A 159 -47.84 4.58 -12.10
N LYS A 160 -47.70 3.44 -11.40
CA LYS A 160 -48.87 2.59 -11.09
C LYS A 160 -49.42 2.60 -9.65
N ILE A 161 -48.76 3.17 -8.64
CA ILE A 161 -49.20 2.91 -7.24
C ILE A 161 -49.41 4.14 -6.35
N ILE A 162 -49.04 5.38 -6.72
CA ILE A 162 -49.19 6.52 -5.78
C ILE A 162 -50.32 7.47 -6.23
N PRO A 163 -51.49 7.48 -5.54
CA PRO A 163 -52.45 8.57 -5.69
C PRO A 163 -51.75 9.87 -5.29
N ARG A 164 -51.98 10.95 -6.03
CA ARG A 164 -51.42 12.30 -5.85
C ARG A 164 -51.54 12.81 -4.40
N GLY A 165 -50.65 12.37 -3.52
CA GLY A 165 -50.41 12.88 -2.18
C GLY A 165 -49.07 13.59 -2.18
N LYS A 166 -49.02 14.77 -1.53
CA LYS A 166 -47.85 15.66 -1.47
C LYS A 166 -46.56 14.86 -1.25
N ILE A 167 -45.70 14.83 -2.27
CA ILE A 167 -44.36 14.28 -2.18
C ILE A 167 -43.57 15.19 -1.24
N ASP A 168 -43.24 14.69 -0.07
CA ASP A 168 -42.35 15.36 0.87
C ASP A 168 -40.95 15.39 0.26
N LYS A 169 -40.48 16.57 -0.16
CA LYS A 169 -39.19 16.78 -0.84
C LYS A 169 -37.98 16.52 0.07
N ARG A 170 -38.18 16.17 1.35
CA ARG A 170 -37.10 15.95 2.33
C ARG A 170 -36.58 14.51 2.41
N SER A 171 -37.19 13.54 1.72
CA SER A 171 -36.71 12.13 1.70
C SER A 171 -36.17 11.66 0.34
N SER A 172 -35.71 12.56 -0.53
CA SER A 172 -35.25 12.24 -1.90
C SER A 172 -33.86 11.60 -2.00
N ARG A 173 -33.37 10.94 -0.95
CA ARG A 173 -32.32 9.92 -1.13
C ARG A 173 -33.01 8.70 -1.71
N GLU A 174 -33.04 8.60 -3.04
CA GLU A 174 -33.44 7.38 -3.75
C GLU A 174 -32.81 6.18 -3.03
N LYS A 175 -33.66 5.35 -2.42
CA LYS A 175 -33.22 4.07 -1.87
C LYS A 175 -32.87 3.20 -3.06
N VAL A 176 -31.57 3.07 -3.34
CA VAL A 176 -31.05 2.11 -4.32
C VAL A 176 -31.61 0.72 -3.98
N SER A 177 -32.31 0.09 -4.92
CA SER A 177 -32.91 -1.22 -4.70
C SER A 177 -31.84 -2.31 -4.78
N TRP A 178 -32.09 -3.47 -4.15
CA TRP A 178 -31.18 -4.62 -4.28
C TRP A 178 -31.09 -5.10 -5.74
N ASP A 179 -32.17 -4.98 -6.52
CA ASP A 179 -32.18 -5.31 -7.94
C ASP A 179 -31.27 -4.38 -8.76
N GLU A 180 -31.27 -3.07 -8.45
CA GLU A 180 -30.35 -2.10 -9.06
C GLU A 180 -28.90 -2.45 -8.74
N VAL A 181 -28.62 -2.84 -7.48
CA VAL A 181 -27.28 -3.28 -7.05
C VAL A 181 -26.85 -4.55 -7.78
N ILE A 182 -27.74 -5.55 -7.91
CA ILE A 182 -27.46 -6.81 -8.60
C ILE A 182 -27.12 -6.52 -10.06
N LEU A 183 -27.98 -5.79 -10.79
CA LEU A 183 -27.77 -5.46 -12.19
C LEU A 183 -26.49 -4.66 -12.42
N LEU A 184 -26.18 -3.70 -11.53
CA LEU A 184 -24.91 -2.97 -11.58
C LEU A 184 -23.74 -3.94 -11.51
N TRP A 185 -23.75 -4.83 -10.54
CA TRP A 185 -22.69 -5.83 -10.36
C TRP A 185 -22.58 -6.84 -11.50
N GLU A 186 -23.67 -7.10 -12.23
CA GLU A 186 -23.64 -7.97 -13.41
C GLU A 186 -23.02 -7.30 -14.63
N LEU A 187 -23.14 -5.98 -14.74
CA LEU A 187 -22.60 -5.18 -15.84
C LEU A 187 -21.14 -4.74 -15.62
N LEU A 188 -20.58 -4.97 -14.42
CA LEU A 188 -19.17 -4.67 -14.15
C LEU A 188 -18.28 -5.81 -14.63
N GLU A 189 -17.47 -5.51 -15.65
CA GLU A 189 -16.47 -6.42 -16.18
C GLU A 189 -15.05 -5.97 -15.84
N LEU A 190 -14.15 -6.92 -15.58
CA LEU A 190 -12.73 -6.66 -15.29
C LEU A 190 -12.06 -5.77 -16.36
N ASN A 191 -12.36 -6.01 -17.63
CA ASN A 191 -11.82 -5.24 -18.76
C ASN A 191 -12.09 -3.73 -18.62
N SER A 192 -13.15 -3.34 -17.91
CA SER A 192 -13.48 -1.94 -17.64
C SER A 192 -12.49 -1.23 -16.71
N PHE A 193 -11.63 -1.96 -16.02
CA PHE A 193 -10.72 -1.45 -15.00
C PHE A 193 -9.24 -1.65 -15.36
N MET A 194 -8.92 -2.26 -16.50
CA MET A 194 -7.54 -2.62 -16.86
C MET A 194 -6.60 -1.42 -16.98
N ASP A 195 -7.06 -0.31 -17.53
CA ASP A 195 -6.25 0.93 -17.61
C ASP A 195 -5.93 1.48 -16.21
N LEU A 196 -6.92 1.44 -15.30
CA LEU A 196 -6.74 1.84 -13.92
C LEU A 196 -5.76 0.92 -13.20
N ILE A 197 -5.95 -0.41 -13.30
CA ILE A 197 -5.05 -1.41 -12.69
C ILE A 197 -3.61 -1.22 -13.21
N THR A 198 -3.43 -0.99 -14.51
CA THR A 198 -2.13 -0.74 -15.12
C THR A 198 -1.49 0.54 -14.59
N SER A 199 -2.26 1.62 -14.46
CA SER A 199 -1.76 2.88 -13.90
C SER A 199 -1.34 2.73 -12.44
N ILE A 200 -2.09 1.96 -11.64
CA ILE A 200 -1.75 1.67 -10.25
C ILE A 200 -0.48 0.83 -10.19
N HIS A 201 -0.37 -0.22 -11.00
CA HIS A 201 0.84 -1.05 -11.06
C HIS A 201 2.09 -0.22 -11.37
N ALA A 202 2.01 0.68 -12.35
CA ALA A 202 3.12 1.57 -12.69
C ALA A 202 3.50 2.49 -11.52
N TYR A 203 2.51 3.07 -10.84
CA TYR A 203 2.74 3.85 -9.63
C TYR A 203 3.39 3.02 -8.51
N LEU A 204 2.90 1.80 -8.25
CA LEU A 204 3.45 0.91 -7.24
C LEU A 204 4.89 0.49 -7.54
N ASN A 205 5.21 0.24 -8.80
CA ASN A 205 6.57 -0.09 -9.23
C ASN A 205 7.53 1.09 -9.03
N PHE A 206 7.09 2.30 -9.35
CA PHE A 206 7.89 3.49 -9.13
C PHE A 206 8.11 3.77 -7.64
N ILE A 207 7.04 3.81 -6.83
CA ILE A 207 7.21 4.14 -5.41
C ILE A 207 8.05 3.09 -4.68
N ASN A 208 8.10 1.84 -5.16
CA ASN A 208 8.96 0.80 -4.59
C ASN A 208 10.46 1.12 -4.67
N THR A 209 10.87 1.98 -5.60
CA THR A 209 12.29 2.36 -5.75
C THR A 209 12.68 3.54 -4.88
N LEU A 210 11.73 4.18 -4.18
CA LEU A 210 12.02 5.35 -3.38
C LEU A 210 12.83 4.98 -2.12
N PRO A 211 13.87 5.76 -1.77
CA PRO A 211 14.71 5.51 -0.60
C PRO A 211 14.06 6.03 0.69
N ILE A 212 12.82 5.60 0.95
CA ILE A 212 11.99 6.06 2.08
C ILE A 212 11.58 4.93 3.03
N TYR A 213 11.87 3.67 2.67
CA TYR A 213 11.43 2.51 3.43
C TYR A 213 12.51 2.00 4.36
N GLU A 214 12.10 1.68 5.58
CA GLU A 214 12.94 0.96 6.53
C GLU A 214 12.27 -0.37 6.87
N TRP A 215 13.05 -1.44 6.86
CA TRP A 215 12.60 -2.79 7.18
C TRP A 215 13.53 -3.41 8.21
N TYR A 216 13.00 -4.34 9.01
CA TYR A 216 13.82 -5.20 9.86
C TYR A 216 13.27 -6.61 9.97
N ARG A 217 14.12 -7.54 10.38
CA ARG A 217 13.70 -8.87 10.83
C ARG A 217 14.55 -9.35 11.99
N TYR A 218 13.96 -10.22 12.80
CA TYR A 218 14.69 -10.96 13.83
C TYR A 218 15.28 -12.21 13.22
N GLU A 219 16.59 -12.38 13.37
CA GLU A 219 17.32 -13.57 12.93
C GLU A 219 17.28 -14.65 14.02
N GLU A 220 17.43 -15.91 13.63
CA GLU A 220 17.40 -17.05 14.57
C GLU A 220 18.53 -16.99 15.62
N ASN A 221 19.64 -16.33 15.30
CA ASN A 221 20.77 -16.12 16.20
C ASN A 221 20.55 -14.96 17.21
N GLY A 222 19.36 -14.37 17.27
CA GLY A 222 19.03 -13.26 18.18
C GLY A 222 19.49 -11.88 17.70
N THR A 223 20.06 -11.77 16.50
CA THR A 223 20.43 -10.48 15.89
C THR A 223 19.25 -9.84 15.14
N ILE A 224 19.34 -8.55 14.85
CA ILE A 224 18.34 -7.82 14.06
C ILE A 224 18.99 -7.40 12.76
N ARG A 225 18.49 -7.92 11.63
CA ARG A 225 18.88 -7.44 10.32
C ARG A 225 17.99 -6.26 9.94
N THR A 226 18.61 -5.17 9.49
CA THR A 226 17.90 -3.99 8.99
C THR A 226 18.11 -3.85 7.48
N HIS A 227 17.14 -3.24 6.82
CA HIS A 227 17.27 -2.75 5.45
C HIS A 227 16.74 -1.33 5.43
N VAL A 228 17.65 -0.39 5.29
CA VAL A 228 17.36 1.05 5.35
C VAL A 228 18.00 1.77 4.17
N PRO A 229 17.55 2.99 3.82
CA PRO A 229 18.21 3.80 2.82
C PRO A 229 19.63 4.15 3.27
N ARG A 230 20.59 4.18 2.35
CA ARG A 230 21.97 4.58 2.65
C ARG A 230 22.00 6.08 2.93
N ILE A 231 22.00 6.44 4.21
CA ILE A 231 22.03 7.81 4.70
C ILE A 231 23.26 8.02 5.60
N GLY A 232 23.77 9.25 5.68
CA GLY A 232 24.95 9.54 6.48
C GLY A 232 25.66 10.83 6.09
N THR A 233 26.81 11.06 6.71
CA THR A 233 27.66 12.23 6.45
C THR A 233 29.02 11.81 5.93
N VAL A 234 29.64 12.64 5.11
CA VAL A 234 31.03 12.47 4.68
C VAL A 234 31.86 13.52 5.40
N ASP A 235 32.94 13.11 6.07
CA ASP A 235 33.86 14.03 6.72
C ASP A 235 34.86 14.68 5.73
N GLU A 236 35.68 15.61 6.22
CA GLU A 236 36.68 16.32 5.40
C GLU A 236 37.73 15.40 4.78
N SER A 237 37.91 14.18 5.32
CA SER A 237 38.84 13.16 4.79
C SER A 237 38.21 12.25 3.74
N GLY A 238 36.90 12.41 3.47
CA GLY A 238 36.14 11.54 2.59
C GLY A 238 35.62 10.27 3.25
N LYS A 239 35.77 10.10 4.58
CA LYS A 239 35.23 8.94 5.29
C LYS A 239 33.71 9.11 5.47
N GLU A 240 32.96 8.10 5.05
CA GLU A 240 31.52 8.06 5.24
C GLU A 240 31.17 7.56 6.65
N LYS A 241 30.23 8.26 7.31
CA LYS A 241 29.57 7.82 8.53
C LYS A 241 28.12 7.51 8.20
N ILE A 242 27.81 6.23 8.02
CA ILE A 242 26.51 5.75 7.58
C ILE A 242 25.59 5.53 8.79
N CYS A 243 24.33 5.93 8.65
CA CYS A 243 23.26 5.61 9.59
C CYS A 243 22.49 4.38 9.11
N ILE A 244 22.28 3.44 10.04
CA ILE A 244 21.82 2.07 9.78
C ILE A 244 20.43 1.76 10.34
N MET A 245 19.85 2.73 11.05
CA MET A 245 18.45 2.73 11.51
C MET A 245 18.02 4.15 11.88
N SER A 246 16.78 4.55 11.55
CA SER A 246 16.22 5.80 12.04
C SER A 246 16.02 5.79 13.56
N GLU A 247 15.89 6.99 14.12
CA GLU A 247 15.52 7.17 15.52
C GLU A 247 14.20 6.48 15.87
N SER A 248 13.21 6.55 14.98
CA SER A 248 11.91 5.91 15.16
C SER A 248 12.05 4.39 15.23
N MET A 249 12.87 3.80 14.36
CA MET A 249 13.16 2.38 14.36
C MET A 249 13.93 1.94 15.62
N ARG A 250 14.89 2.76 16.07
CA ARG A 250 15.63 2.54 17.32
C ARG A 250 14.69 2.49 18.53
N ILE A 251 13.77 3.46 18.63
CA ILE A 251 12.75 3.51 19.69
C ILE A 251 11.84 2.29 19.61
N ALA A 252 11.37 1.92 18.42
CA ALA A 252 10.51 0.75 18.23
C ALA A 252 11.17 -0.56 18.69
N LEU A 253 12.50 -0.64 18.60
CA LEU A 253 13.29 -1.79 19.05
C LEU A 253 13.71 -1.72 20.53
N SER A 254 13.27 -0.70 21.27
CA SER A 254 13.67 -0.46 22.67
C SER A 254 15.19 -0.39 22.86
N LEU A 255 15.91 0.12 21.86
CA LEU A 255 17.35 0.31 21.96
C LEU A 255 17.61 1.63 22.69
N GLY A 256 18.28 1.56 23.85
CA GLY A 256 18.57 2.73 24.68
C GLY A 256 19.39 3.80 23.94
N SER A 257 19.38 5.02 24.47
CA SER A 257 20.07 6.21 23.93
C SER A 257 21.61 6.15 24.01
N SER A 258 22.21 4.96 24.12
CA SER A 258 23.64 4.80 23.95
C SER A 258 24.03 5.22 22.53
N LYS A 259 25.07 6.07 22.44
CA LYS A 259 25.68 6.62 21.23
C LYS A 259 25.60 5.64 20.06
N PHE A 260 25.26 6.17 18.87
CA PHE A 260 25.34 5.48 17.58
C PHE A 260 26.43 4.39 17.62
N PRO A 261 26.12 3.12 17.35
CA PRO A 261 27.18 2.16 17.07
C PRO A 261 27.88 2.69 15.82
N GLU A 262 29.06 3.25 16.01
CA GLU A 262 29.93 3.69 14.94
C GLU A 262 30.33 2.41 14.18
N SER A 263 29.85 2.22 12.96
CA SER A 263 30.45 1.25 12.06
C SER A 263 31.87 1.75 11.73
N ASN A 264 32.86 0.90 12.01
CA ASN A 264 34.27 1.18 11.75
C ASN A 264 34.58 1.16 10.25
#